data_AF-A0A2S8FQ79-F1
#
_entry.id   AF-A0A2S8FQ79-F1
#
_cell.length_a   1.000
_cell.length_b   1.000
_cell.length_c   1.000
_cell.angle_alpha   90.00
_cell.angle_beta   90.00
_cell.angle_gamma   90.00
#
_symmetry.space_group_name_H-M   'P 1'
#
loop_
_entity.id
_entity.type
_entity.pdbx_description
1 polymer ?
#
loop_
_entity_poly.entity_id
_entity_poly.type
_entity_poly.pdbx_seq_one_letter_code
_entity_poly.pdbx_strand_id
1 'polypeptide(L)'
;MPDGHEPNPFRSPKTADGASSEGFVLSKLAFWGTVPASIFLVAILAWFYPGLGIVAALILVPAHLRALIRFQRTAHESGVWPPTEQQLSIFFTSVLVCVPVLLAGAAAFTVVCFAGGMAAARIGSPWAASDPYGFGWMLMVGGSLGTIAGIVAYGFAWWWSLGKAKPRSSDDSATSSIQDSGRQ
;
A
#
# COMPACT_ATOMS: atom_id res chain seq x y z
N MET A 1 19.22 48.66 -33.33
CA MET A 1 20.06 47.65 -32.67
C MET A 1 19.10 46.63 -32.08
N PRO A 2 19.04 45.40 -32.61
CA PRO A 2 18.17 44.37 -32.05
C PRO A 2 18.87 43.71 -30.86
N ASP A 3 18.23 43.75 -29.70
CA ASP A 3 18.72 43.15 -28.46
C ASP A 3 18.73 41.62 -28.59
N GLY A 4 19.94 41.06 -28.69
CA GLY A 4 20.19 39.63 -28.70
C GLY A 4 19.95 39.01 -27.33
N HIS A 5 18.70 38.61 -27.06
CA HIS A 5 18.41 37.70 -25.97
C HIS A 5 18.69 36.26 -26.42
N GLU A 6 19.94 35.83 -26.24
CA GLU A 6 20.32 34.42 -26.34
C GLU A 6 19.60 33.64 -25.21
N PRO A 7 18.80 32.60 -25.52
CA PRO A 7 18.11 31.82 -24.51
C PRO A 7 19.11 30.98 -23.72
N ASN A 8 19.41 31.41 -22.49
CA ASN A 8 20.33 30.70 -21.60
C ASN A 8 19.81 29.28 -21.26
N PRO A 9 20.50 28.21 -21.68
CA PRO A 9 20.08 26.83 -21.46
C PRO A 9 20.29 26.35 -20.01
N PHE A 10 20.95 27.14 -19.17
CA PHE A 10 21.14 26.87 -17.74
C PHE A 10 20.17 27.63 -16.85
N ARG A 11 19.10 28.21 -17.42
CA ARG A 11 18.03 28.78 -16.61
C ARG A 11 17.29 27.64 -15.93
N SER A 12 17.70 27.32 -14.70
CA SER A 12 17.00 26.45 -13.77
C SER A 12 15.51 26.74 -13.84
N PRO A 13 14.64 25.71 -13.80
CA PRO A 13 13.21 25.93 -13.88
C PRO A 13 12.86 27.02 -12.87
N LYS A 14 12.29 28.13 -13.37
CA LYS A 14 11.74 29.15 -12.48
C LYS A 14 10.80 28.39 -11.56
N THR A 15 11.16 28.27 -10.29
CA THR A 15 10.20 28.01 -9.23
C THR A 15 9.07 29.00 -9.50
N ALA A 16 7.88 28.48 -9.80
CA ALA A 16 6.69 29.28 -9.95
C ALA A 16 6.34 29.82 -8.56
N ASP A 17 7.11 30.80 -8.10
CA ASP A 17 6.86 31.56 -6.89
C ASP A 17 5.64 32.43 -7.17
N GLY A 18 4.45 31.91 -6.86
CA GLY A 18 3.23 32.71 -6.93
C GLY A 18 1.91 31.93 -7.04
N ALA A 19 1.93 30.65 -7.41
CA ALA A 19 0.73 29.84 -7.46
C ALA A 19 0.86 28.63 -6.52
N SER A 20 -0.09 28.50 -5.59
CA SER A 20 -0.40 27.33 -4.75
C SER A 20 0.40 27.04 -3.47
N SER A 21 0.79 28.05 -2.68
CA SER A 21 1.15 27.77 -1.27
C SER A 21 -0.07 27.27 -0.48
N GLU A 22 -1.26 27.84 -0.72
CA GLU A 22 -2.50 27.45 -0.03
C GLU A 22 -2.99 26.05 -0.42
N GLY A 23 -2.92 25.67 -1.70
CA GLY A 23 -3.29 24.33 -2.17
C GLY A 23 -2.37 23.23 -1.64
N PHE A 24 -1.07 23.53 -1.51
CA PHE A 24 -0.09 22.63 -0.91
C PHE A 24 -0.37 22.40 0.59
N VAL A 25 -0.73 23.47 1.33
CA VAL A 25 -1.07 23.36 2.76
C VAL A 25 -2.38 22.60 2.96
N LEU A 26 -3.43 22.88 2.18
CA LEU A 26 -4.72 22.20 2.30
C LEU A 26 -4.61 20.70 2.00
N SER A 27 -3.90 20.36 0.93
CA SER A 27 -3.72 18.98 0.48
C SER A 27 -2.89 18.16 1.46
N LYS A 28 -1.83 18.76 2.02
CA LYS A 28 -1.05 18.15 3.10
C LYS A 28 -1.89 17.96 4.36
N LEU A 29 -2.69 18.96 4.74
CA LEU A 29 -3.55 18.91 5.92
C LEU A 29 -4.67 17.87 5.79
N ALA A 30 -5.25 17.70 4.59
CA ALA A 30 -6.22 16.65 4.31
C ALA A 30 -5.62 15.24 4.51
N PHE A 31 -4.42 15.00 3.97
CA PHE A 31 -3.73 13.73 4.17
C PHE A 31 -3.41 13.48 5.65
N TRP A 32 -2.83 14.47 6.34
CA TRP A 32 -2.53 14.37 7.77
C TRP A 32 -3.77 14.34 8.66
N GLY A 33 -4.94 14.74 8.17
CA GLY A 33 -6.23 14.53 8.83
C GLY A 33 -6.76 13.10 8.67
N THR A 34 -6.53 12.47 7.52
CA THR A 34 -6.98 11.07 7.28
C THR A 34 -6.24 10.04 8.13
N VAL A 35 -4.96 10.27 8.45
CA VAL A 35 -4.16 9.38 9.31
C VAL A 35 -4.77 9.25 10.72
N PRO A 36 -4.93 10.32 11.53
CA PRO A 36 -5.52 10.20 12.86
C PRO A 36 -6.98 9.76 12.81
N ALA A 37 -7.75 10.15 11.78
CA ALA A 37 -9.12 9.65 11.60
C ALA A 37 -9.14 8.12 11.39
N SER A 38 -8.21 7.58 10.61
CA SER A 38 -8.09 6.14 10.39
C SER A 38 -7.60 5.40 11.64
N ILE A 39 -6.68 5.98 12.40
CA ILE A 39 -6.21 5.41 13.68
C ILE A 39 -7.36 5.38 14.70
N PHE A 40 -8.13 6.47 14.78
CA PHE A 40 -9.29 6.56 15.65
C PHE A 40 -10.37 5.56 15.27
N LEU A 41 -10.65 5.40 13.96
CA LEU A 41 -11.55 4.37 13.45
C LEU A 41 -11.09 2.97 13.85
N VAL A 42 -9.81 2.64 13.69
CA VAL A 42 -9.22 1.36 14.10
C VAL A 42 -9.33 1.16 15.60
N ALA A 43 -9.08 2.20 16.41
CA ALA A 43 -9.16 2.13 17.87
C ALA A 43 -10.60 1.86 18.34
N ILE A 44 -11.59 2.54 17.76
CA ILE A 44 -13.01 2.28 18.04
C ILE A 44 -13.38 0.86 17.63
N LEU A 45 -13.02 0.45 16.41
CA LEU A 45 -13.31 -0.90 15.91
C LEU A 45 -12.67 -1.95 16.80
N ALA A 46 -11.43 -1.77 17.26
CA ALA A 46 -10.74 -2.69 18.15
C ALA A 46 -11.41 -2.79 19.52
N TRP A 47 -11.98 -1.68 20.01
CA TRP A 47 -12.69 -1.64 21.29
C TRP A 47 -14.00 -2.44 21.27
N PHE A 48 -14.81 -2.28 20.23
CA PHE A 48 -16.10 -2.97 20.12
C PHE A 48 -16.00 -4.35 19.46
N TYR A 49 -15.06 -4.52 18.53
CA TYR A 49 -14.90 -5.70 17.69
C TYR A 49 -13.40 -5.98 17.45
N PRO A 50 -12.70 -6.63 18.40
CA PRO A 50 -11.25 -6.78 18.33
C PRO A 50 -10.77 -7.44 17.03
N GLY A 51 -11.52 -8.42 16.51
CA GLY A 51 -11.22 -9.05 15.22
C GLY A 51 -11.31 -8.09 14.02
N LEU A 52 -12.35 -7.26 13.97
CA LEU A 52 -12.52 -6.24 12.91
C LEU A 52 -11.49 -5.13 13.02
N GLY A 53 -11.13 -4.71 14.24
CA GLY A 53 -10.07 -3.72 14.47
C GLY A 53 -8.72 -4.18 13.93
N ILE A 54 -8.34 -5.45 14.16
CA ILE A 54 -7.10 -6.03 13.64
C ILE A 54 -7.13 -6.07 12.11
N VAL A 55 -8.23 -6.54 11.51
CA VAL A 55 -8.37 -6.57 10.03
C VAL A 55 -8.31 -5.16 9.45
N ALA A 56 -8.97 -4.19 10.06
CA ALA A 56 -8.95 -2.79 9.64
C ALA A 56 -7.52 -2.22 9.73
N ALA A 57 -6.79 -2.47 10.81
CA ALA A 57 -5.39 -2.05 10.96
C ALA A 57 -4.50 -2.67 9.87
N LEU A 58 -4.67 -3.97 9.63
CA LEU A 58 -3.92 -4.71 8.61
C LEU A 58 -4.20 -4.20 7.19
N ILE A 59 -5.36 -3.60 6.91
CA ILE A 59 -5.66 -2.97 5.61
C ILE A 59 -5.15 -1.53 5.57
N LEU A 60 -5.48 -0.74 6.60
CA LEU A 60 -5.29 0.71 6.61
C LEU A 60 -3.82 1.09 6.72
N VAL A 61 -3.04 0.44 7.59
CA VAL A 61 -1.61 0.75 7.78
C VAL A 61 -0.82 0.59 6.47
N PRO A 62 -0.85 -0.57 5.78
CA PRO A 62 -0.16 -0.70 4.51
C PRO A 62 -0.75 0.21 3.42
N ALA A 63 -2.07 0.41 3.37
CA ALA A 63 -2.67 1.33 2.40
C ALA A 63 -2.13 2.76 2.55
N HIS A 64 -2.02 3.26 3.79
CA HIS A 64 -1.41 4.55 4.08
C HIS A 64 0.08 4.58 3.72
N LEU A 65 0.83 3.52 4.04
CA LEU A 65 2.25 3.42 3.70
C LEU A 65 2.47 3.46 2.19
N ARG A 66 1.66 2.74 1.41
CA ARG A 66 1.74 2.75 -0.06
C ARG A 66 1.31 4.07 -0.66
N ALA A 67 0.29 4.72 -0.11
CA ALA A 67 -0.10 6.06 -0.50
C ALA A 67 1.03 7.07 -0.24
N LEU A 68 1.67 7.01 0.94
CA LEU A 68 2.83 7.84 1.30
C LEU A 68 4.00 7.65 0.33
N ILE A 69 4.38 6.40 0.04
CA ILE A 69 5.47 6.10 -0.89
C ILE A 69 5.15 6.66 -2.29
N ARG A 70 3.90 6.55 -2.75
CA ARG A 70 3.48 7.13 -4.03
C ARG A 70 3.50 8.65 -4.01
N PHE A 71 3.03 9.30 -2.96
CA PHE A 71 3.07 10.75 -2.84
C PHE A 71 4.49 11.28 -2.82
N GLN A 72 5.40 10.65 -2.08
CA GLN A 72 6.82 11.02 -2.06
C GLN A 72 7.47 10.86 -3.44
N ARG A 73 7.17 9.77 -4.15
CA ARG A 73 7.67 9.57 -5.52
C ARG A 73 7.15 10.63 -6.48
N THR A 74 5.84 10.86 -6.50
CA THR A 74 5.24 11.88 -7.37
C THR A 74 5.79 13.27 -7.05
N ALA A 75 5.88 13.65 -5.78
CA ALA A 75 6.43 14.94 -5.38
C ALA A 75 7.91 15.11 -5.76
N HIS A 76 8.70 14.03 -5.74
CA HIS A 76 10.09 14.06 -6.18
C HIS A 76 10.22 14.16 -7.70
N GLU A 77 9.29 13.57 -8.46
CA GLU A 77 9.30 13.61 -9.94
C GLU A 77 8.74 14.93 -10.51
N SER A 78 7.67 15.47 -9.93
CA SER A 78 7.00 16.68 -10.44
C SER A 78 7.44 17.97 -9.73
N GLY A 79 8.11 17.88 -8.58
CA GLY A 79 8.42 19.02 -7.71
C GLY A 79 7.19 19.65 -7.03
N VAL A 80 5.99 19.10 -7.26
CA VAL A 80 4.71 19.64 -6.76
C VAL A 80 3.89 18.53 -6.11
N TRP A 81 3.28 18.83 -4.97
CA TRP A 81 2.44 17.87 -4.26
C TRP A 81 1.14 17.60 -5.03
N PRO A 82 0.69 16.33 -5.13
CA PRO A 82 -0.49 16.01 -5.92
C PRO A 82 -1.77 16.61 -5.31
N PRO A 83 -2.73 17.06 -6.15
CA PRO A 83 -4.00 17.61 -5.70
C PRO A 83 -4.85 16.58 -4.93
N THR A 84 -5.76 17.06 -4.09
CA THR A 84 -6.59 16.24 -3.18
C THR A 84 -7.39 15.14 -3.89
N GLU A 85 -7.92 15.41 -5.08
CA GLU A 85 -8.64 14.40 -5.87
C GLU A 85 -7.73 13.24 -6.29
N GLN A 86 -6.51 13.56 -6.71
CA GLN A 86 -5.51 12.56 -7.06
C GLN A 86 -5.05 11.78 -5.82
N GLN A 87 -4.99 12.43 -4.64
CA GLN A 87 -4.67 11.76 -3.39
C GLN A 87 -5.71 10.73 -2.98
N LEU A 88 -7.00 11.08 -3.08
CA LEU A 88 -8.11 10.16 -2.83
C LEU A 88 -8.04 8.96 -3.78
N SER A 89 -7.83 9.19 -5.08
CA SER A 89 -7.71 8.10 -6.05
C SER A 89 -6.53 7.16 -5.74
N ILE A 90 -5.37 7.71 -5.35
CA ILE A 90 -4.18 6.94 -4.97
C ILE A 90 -4.43 6.14 -3.69
N PHE A 91 -5.13 6.72 -2.72
CA PHE A 91 -5.49 6.05 -1.48
C PHE A 91 -6.45 4.88 -1.74
N PHE A 92 -7.57 5.11 -2.44
CA PHE A 92 -8.53 4.04 -2.77
C PHE A 92 -7.90 2.94 -3.61
N THR A 93 -7.06 3.29 -4.58
CA THR A 93 -6.29 2.30 -5.36
C THR A 93 -5.34 1.51 -4.48
N SER A 94 -4.76 2.15 -3.46
CA SER A 94 -3.88 1.49 -2.49
C SER A 94 -4.67 0.52 -1.61
N VAL A 95 -5.83 0.93 -1.09
CA VAL A 95 -6.74 0.07 -0.32
C VAL A 95 -7.20 -1.13 -1.16
N LEU A 96 -7.67 -0.89 -2.38
CA LEU A 96 -8.18 -1.92 -3.28
C LEU A 96 -7.15 -3.02 -3.56
N VAL A 97 -5.86 -2.68 -3.57
CA VAL A 97 -4.77 -3.65 -3.74
C VAL A 97 -4.36 -4.31 -2.43
N CYS A 98 -4.52 -3.66 -1.28
CA CYS A 98 -4.23 -4.27 0.03
C CYS A 98 -5.23 -5.41 0.36
N VAL A 99 -6.49 -5.27 -0.05
CA VAL A 99 -7.55 -6.27 0.20
C VAL A 99 -7.19 -7.67 -0.35
N PRO A 100 -6.84 -7.87 -1.63
CA PRO A 100 -6.48 -9.19 -2.14
C PRO A 100 -5.17 -9.72 -1.54
N VAL A 101 -4.22 -8.84 -1.19
CA VAL A 101 -2.97 -9.23 -0.51
C VAL A 101 -3.27 -9.82 0.87
N LEU A 102 -4.20 -9.23 1.61
CA LEU A 102 -4.66 -9.77 2.88
C LEU A 102 -5.43 -11.07 2.74
N LEU A 103 -6.33 -11.16 1.77
CA LEU A 103 -7.06 -12.40 1.49
C LEU A 103 -6.10 -13.54 1.15
N ALA A 104 -5.04 -13.28 0.38
CA ALA A 104 -4.00 -14.26 0.09
C ALA A 104 -3.24 -14.70 1.35
N GLY A 105 -2.86 -13.76 2.22
CA GLY A 105 -2.22 -14.07 3.50
C GLY A 105 -3.11 -14.88 4.45
N ALA A 106 -4.41 -14.53 4.52
CA ALA A 106 -5.39 -15.25 5.32
C ALA A 106 -5.62 -16.67 4.78
N ALA A 107 -5.74 -16.84 3.46
CA ALA A 107 -5.86 -18.15 2.84
C ALA A 107 -4.62 -19.03 3.10
N ALA A 108 -3.42 -18.46 2.97
CA ALA A 108 -2.16 -19.16 3.28
C ALA A 108 -2.10 -19.58 4.75
N PHE A 109 -2.49 -18.70 5.68
CA PHE A 109 -2.60 -19.01 7.11
C PHE A 109 -3.56 -20.19 7.33
N THR A 110 -4.77 -20.15 6.79
CA THR A 110 -5.78 -21.19 7.01
C THR A 110 -5.32 -22.53 6.47
N VAL A 111 -4.76 -22.57 5.25
CA VAL A 111 -4.27 -23.80 4.63
C VAL A 111 -3.13 -24.41 5.43
N VAL A 112 -2.14 -23.61 5.82
CA VAL A 112 -0.96 -24.10 6.54
C VAL A 112 -1.29 -24.45 7.99
N CYS A 113 -2.17 -23.68 8.64
CA CYS A 113 -2.66 -23.98 9.98
C CYS A 113 -3.41 -25.31 10.02
N PHE A 114 -4.31 -25.54 9.06
CA PHE A 114 -5.05 -26.79 8.95
C PHE A 114 -4.13 -27.98 8.61
N ALA A 115 -3.24 -27.83 7.62
CA ALA A 115 -2.30 -28.88 7.22
C ALA A 115 -1.30 -29.23 8.34
N GLY A 116 -0.77 -28.21 9.03
CA GLY A 116 0.14 -28.37 10.17
C GLY A 116 -0.54 -29.04 11.36
N GLY A 117 -1.79 -28.66 11.66
CA GLY A 117 -2.61 -29.31 12.68
C GLY A 117 -2.86 -30.79 12.39
N MET A 118 -3.24 -31.12 11.14
CA MET A 118 -3.46 -32.50 10.71
C MET A 118 -2.18 -33.33 10.76
N ALA A 119 -1.03 -32.76 10.34
CA ALA A 119 0.26 -33.43 10.42
C ALA A 119 0.68 -33.68 11.88
N ALA A 120 0.52 -32.68 12.76
CA ALA A 120 0.83 -32.80 14.18
C ALA A 120 -0.02 -33.87 14.87
N ALA A 121 -1.33 -33.93 14.54
CA ALA A 121 -2.23 -34.96 15.06
C ALA A 121 -1.83 -36.38 14.63
N ARG A 122 -1.25 -36.55 13.43
CA ARG A 122 -0.77 -37.85 12.93
C ARG A 122 0.58 -38.28 13.51
N ILE A 123 1.42 -37.32 13.88
CA ILE A 123 2.77 -37.55 14.43
C ILE A 123 2.72 -37.63 15.97
N GLY A 124 1.55 -37.41 16.57
CA GLY A 124 1.30 -37.36 18.02
C GLY A 124 1.97 -38.49 18.81
N SER A 125 3.09 -38.11 19.45
CA SER A 125 3.87 -38.91 20.39
C SER A 125 3.09 -39.21 21.69
N PRO A 126 3.52 -40.17 22.53
CA PRO A 126 2.86 -40.50 23.81
C PRO A 126 2.68 -39.34 24.80
N TRP A 127 3.30 -38.17 24.55
CA TRP A 127 3.16 -36.97 25.36
C TRP A 127 1.84 -36.21 25.09
N ALA A 128 1.11 -36.55 24.02
CA ALA A 128 -0.22 -36.01 23.71
C ALA A 128 -1.36 -36.72 24.49
N ALA A 129 -1.03 -37.70 25.34
CA ALA A 129 -2.02 -38.52 26.06
C ALA A 129 -2.92 -37.73 27.03
N SER A 130 -2.55 -36.51 27.42
CA SER A 130 -3.34 -35.68 28.33
C SER A 130 -4.44 -34.86 27.66
N ASP A 131 -4.50 -34.82 26.32
CA ASP A 131 -5.42 -33.94 25.59
C ASP A 131 -6.17 -34.73 24.50
N PRO A 132 -7.36 -35.29 24.82
CA PRO A 132 -8.05 -36.29 23.98
C PRO A 132 -8.48 -35.78 22.60
N TYR A 133 -8.47 -34.47 22.38
CA TYR A 133 -8.84 -33.83 21.12
C TYR A 133 -7.64 -33.26 20.34
N GLY A 134 -6.42 -33.29 20.89
CA GLY A 134 -5.22 -32.74 20.23
C GLY A 134 -5.30 -31.24 19.91
N PHE A 135 -6.27 -30.52 20.47
CA PHE A 135 -6.58 -29.13 20.13
C PHE A 135 -5.44 -28.18 20.53
N GLY A 136 -4.80 -28.41 21.68
CA GLY A 136 -3.63 -27.62 22.10
C GLY A 136 -2.45 -27.73 21.13
N TRP A 137 -2.16 -28.95 20.63
CA TRP A 137 -1.10 -29.19 19.66
C TRP A 137 -1.41 -28.60 18.28
N MET A 138 -2.68 -28.66 17.86
CA MET A 138 -3.14 -28.01 16.64
C MET A 138 -2.97 -26.48 16.72
N LEU A 139 -3.29 -25.86 17.85
CA LEU A 139 -3.08 -24.42 18.06
C LEU A 139 -1.61 -24.04 18.12
N MET A 140 -0.77 -24.79 18.83
CA MET A 140 0.66 -24.47 18.94
C MET A 140 1.39 -24.66 17.60
N VAL A 141 1.31 -25.85 17.00
CA VAL A 141 2.07 -26.18 15.78
C VAL A 141 1.40 -25.61 14.54
N GLY A 142 0.09 -25.85 14.38
CA GLY A 142 -0.67 -25.30 13.26
C GLY A 142 -0.74 -23.77 13.31
N GLY A 143 -1.03 -23.20 14.47
CA GLY A 143 -1.09 -21.75 14.63
C GLY A 143 0.24 -21.05 14.36
N SER A 144 1.36 -21.58 14.87
CA SER A 144 2.70 -20.99 14.64
C SER A 144 3.14 -21.10 13.18
N LEU A 145 3.05 -22.29 12.57
CA LEU A 145 3.39 -22.51 11.16
C LEU A 145 2.48 -21.70 10.23
N GLY A 146 1.18 -21.69 10.51
CA GLY A 146 0.20 -20.90 9.77
C GLY A 146 0.52 -19.41 9.84
N THR A 147 0.87 -18.90 11.02
CA THR A 147 1.24 -17.48 11.21
C THR A 147 2.48 -17.13 10.40
N ILE A 148 3.54 -17.96 10.45
CA ILE A 148 4.76 -17.75 9.67
C ILE A 148 4.45 -17.74 8.17
N ALA A 149 3.70 -18.72 7.68
CA ALA A 149 3.35 -18.80 6.26
C ALA A 149 2.47 -17.63 5.82
N GLY A 150 1.52 -17.21 6.65
CA GLY A 150 0.69 -16.02 6.40
C GLY A 150 1.52 -14.75 6.30
N ILE A 151 2.48 -14.54 7.22
CA ILE A 151 3.39 -13.39 7.21
C ILE A 151 4.26 -13.40 5.95
N VAL A 152 4.83 -14.55 5.59
CA VAL A 152 5.69 -14.68 4.39
C VAL A 152 4.89 -14.44 3.11
N ALA A 153 3.71 -15.04 2.97
CA ALA A 153 2.84 -14.86 1.80
C ALA A 153 2.38 -13.39 1.67
N TYR A 154 1.98 -12.79 2.79
CA TYR A 154 1.61 -11.38 2.85
C TYR A 154 2.78 -10.47 2.45
N GLY A 155 3.96 -10.68 3.04
CA GLY A 155 5.16 -9.90 2.75
C GLY A 155 5.60 -10.02 1.29
N PHE A 156 5.52 -11.22 0.72
CA PHE A 156 5.84 -11.47 -0.68
C PHE A 156 4.85 -10.78 -1.62
N ALA A 157 3.54 -10.93 -1.37
CA ALA A 157 2.50 -10.27 -2.18
C ALA A 157 2.57 -8.74 -2.06
N TRP A 158 2.91 -8.23 -0.87
CA TRP A 158 3.17 -6.81 -0.64
C TRP A 158 4.37 -6.31 -1.45
N TRP A 159 5.51 -7.00 -1.35
CA TRP A 159 6.72 -6.64 -2.08
C TRP A 159 6.50 -6.65 -3.59
N TRP A 160 5.81 -7.66 -4.11
CA TRP A 160 5.43 -7.75 -5.51
C TRP A 160 4.51 -6.58 -5.95
N SER A 161 3.56 -6.19 -5.10
CA SER A 161 2.67 -5.06 -5.33
C SER A 161 3.38 -3.70 -5.39
N LEU A 162 4.53 -3.58 -4.71
CA LEU A 162 5.40 -2.41 -4.78
C LEU A 162 6.29 -2.42 -6.04
N GLY A 163 6.78 -3.58 -6.45
CA GLY A 163 7.69 -3.74 -7.61
C GLY A 163 7.05 -3.42 -8.97
N LYS A 164 5.74 -3.61 -9.13
CA LYS A 164 5.04 -3.33 -10.40
C LYS A 164 4.72 -1.86 -10.65
N ALA A 165 5.04 -0.95 -9.74
CA ALA A 165 4.92 0.49 -9.98
C ALA A 165 6.09 0.99 -10.85
N LYS A 166 6.19 0.50 -12.08
CA LYS A 166 7.07 1.08 -13.10
C LYS A 166 6.42 2.39 -13.56
N PRO A 167 7.14 3.54 -13.54
CA PRO A 167 6.61 4.77 -14.08
C PRO A 167 6.27 4.52 -15.55
N ARG A 168 5.03 4.83 -15.93
CA ARG A 168 4.58 4.79 -17.32
C ARG A 168 5.27 5.96 -18.00
N SER A 169 6.52 5.76 -18.42
CA SER A 169 7.32 6.76 -19.10
C SER A 169 6.63 7.09 -20.42
N SER A 170 6.13 8.32 -20.53
CA SER A 170 6.31 9.21 -21.69
C SER A 170 5.96 8.72 -23.11
N ASP A 171 5.40 7.53 -23.30
CA ASP A 171 5.07 7.00 -24.63
C ASP A 171 3.79 7.62 -25.21
N ASP A 172 2.91 8.18 -24.37
CA ASP A 172 1.69 8.87 -24.82
C ASP A 172 1.96 10.32 -25.27
N SER A 173 3.16 10.88 -24.99
CA SER A 173 3.56 12.23 -25.44
C SER A 173 4.21 12.25 -26.82
N ALA A 174 4.70 11.10 -27.30
CA ALA A 174 5.27 10.98 -28.63
C ALA A 174 4.21 10.70 -29.72
N THR A 175 3.08 10.11 -29.37
CA THR A 175 1.99 9.82 -30.32
C THR A 175 1.11 11.05 -30.57
N SER A 176 0.98 11.99 -29.63
CA SER A 176 0.21 13.22 -29.84
C SER A 176 0.95 14.24 -30.71
N SER A 177 2.28 14.30 -30.66
CA SER A 177 3.07 15.21 -31.52
C SER A 177 3.13 14.74 -32.98
N ILE A 178 3.04 13.44 -33.23
CA ILE A 178 2.96 12.89 -34.59
C ILE A 178 1.57 13.12 -35.20
N GLN A 179 0.51 13.09 -34.39
CA GLN A 179 -0.85 13.27 -34.90
C GLN A 179 -1.19 14.74 -35.25
N ASP A 180 -0.48 15.71 -34.67
CA ASP A 180 -0.64 17.13 -35.00
C ASP A 180 0.23 17.59 -36.19
N SER A 181 1.27 16.83 -36.56
CA SER A 181 2.13 17.13 -37.72
C SER A 181 1.54 16.69 -39.07
N GLY A 182 0.44 15.91 -39.08
CA GLY A 182 -0.18 15.38 -40.31
C GLY A 182 -1.35 16.20 -40.86
N ARG A 183 -1.60 17.41 -40.33
CA ARG A 183 -2.74 18.28 -40.69
C ARG A 183 -2.35 19.61 -41.35
N GLN A 184 -1.11 19.74 -41.83
CA GLN A 184 -0.71 20.88 -42.66
C GLN A 184 -0.57 20.48 -44.12
#